data_AF-A0A7S0CIS5-F1
#
_entry.id   AF-A0A7S0CIS5-F1
#
_cell.length_a   1.000
_cell.length_b   1.000
_cell.length_c   1.000
_cell.angle_alpha   90.00
_cell.angle_beta   90.00
_cell.angle_gamma   90.00
#
_symmetry.space_group_name_H-M   'P 1'
#
loop_
_entity.id
_entity.type
_entity.pdbx_description
1 polymer ?
#
loop_
_entity_poly.entity_id
_entity_poly.type
_entity_poly.pdbx_seq_one_letter_code
_entity_poly.pdbx_strand_id
1 'polypeptide(L)'
;SKKHSTMKFSMLAIAATAMAASVSGFAGVHPVNQVRTFMPVTSLKMSAAVDTDTKVALQTAANEARGLAMDSIAAAKSGHMGLPLGAAEIGATLYGSIMQYNAKDPQWMNRDRFILSAGHGSMFIYSWLNIAGYELPMEELKNFRQHHSMTPGHPEFPNSEHNTPGVECTTGPLGQGVANAVGFALSEKMAAARYNTADHTIFD
;
A
#
# COMPACT_ATOMS: atom_id res chain seq x y z
N SER A 1 21.43 -6.20 -45.73
CA SER A 1 20.10 -6.64 -46.19
C SER A 1 19.43 -7.42 -45.07
N LYS A 2 18.16 -7.10 -44.82
CA LYS A 2 17.24 -7.53 -43.74
C LYS A 2 17.33 -9.02 -43.31
N LYS A 3 17.13 -9.31 -42.01
CA LYS A 3 15.88 -9.94 -41.49
C LYS A 3 15.92 -10.23 -39.97
N HIS A 4 14.91 -9.66 -39.29
CA HIS A 4 14.03 -10.24 -38.25
C HIS A 4 14.65 -10.48 -36.85
N SER A 5 13.99 -10.22 -35.72
CA SER A 5 12.55 -10.33 -35.43
C SER A 5 12.15 -9.39 -34.28
N THR A 6 11.00 -8.74 -34.44
CA THR A 6 10.34 -7.89 -33.45
C THR A 6 9.43 -8.75 -32.57
N MET A 7 9.65 -8.76 -31.25
CA MET A 7 8.65 -9.28 -30.30
C MET A 7 7.73 -8.15 -29.85
N LYS A 8 6.49 -8.22 -30.32
CA LYS A 8 5.33 -7.46 -29.83
C LYS A 8 4.89 -8.07 -28.51
N PHE A 9 4.88 -7.29 -27.42
CA PHE A 9 4.16 -7.67 -26.20
C PHE A 9 2.67 -7.38 -26.40
N SER A 10 1.88 -8.44 -26.31
CA SER A 10 0.43 -8.40 -26.42
C SER A 10 -0.19 -7.91 -25.11
N MET A 11 -1.06 -6.91 -25.28
CA MET A 11 -2.13 -6.45 -24.41
C MET A 11 -2.88 -7.61 -23.73
N LEU A 12 -3.12 -7.49 -22.42
CA LEU A 12 -4.26 -8.14 -21.77
C LEU A 12 -4.98 -7.10 -20.91
N ALA A 13 -5.97 -6.44 -21.51
CA ALA A 13 -6.93 -5.61 -20.83
C ALA A 13 -7.98 -6.52 -20.19
N ILE A 14 -8.16 -6.43 -18.87
CA ILE A 14 -9.23 -7.13 -18.15
C ILE A 14 -10.52 -6.32 -18.34
N ALA A 15 -11.45 -6.89 -19.09
CA ALA A 15 -12.78 -6.34 -19.32
C ALA A 15 -13.68 -6.62 -18.11
N ALA A 16 -14.23 -5.57 -17.50
CA ALA A 16 -15.28 -5.67 -16.49
C ALA A 16 -16.65 -5.75 -17.18
N THR A 17 -17.33 -6.89 -17.05
CA THR A 17 -18.70 -7.08 -17.53
C THR A 17 -19.68 -6.60 -16.46
N ALA A 18 -20.35 -5.47 -16.71
CA ALA A 18 -21.48 -5.02 -15.90
C ALA A 18 -22.79 -5.59 -16.49
N MET A 19 -23.50 -6.40 -15.70
CA MET A 19 -24.86 -6.83 -15.98
C MET A 19 -25.83 -5.78 -15.45
N ALA A 20 -26.66 -5.23 -16.35
CA ALA A 20 -27.78 -4.36 -16.04
C ALA A 20 -29.00 -5.17 -15.58
N ALA A 21 -29.68 -4.71 -14.52
CA ALA A 21 -31.06 -5.05 -14.25
C ALA A 21 -31.82 -3.76 -13.91
N SER A 22 -32.96 -3.58 -14.56
CA SER A 22 -33.72 -2.35 -14.70
C SER A 22 -35.07 -2.43 -13.96
N VAL A 23 -35.45 -1.33 -13.28
CA VAL A 23 -36.81 -0.77 -12.95
C VAL A 23 -37.84 -1.73 -12.30
N SER A 24 -38.69 -1.39 -11.31
CA SER A 24 -39.46 -0.18 -10.96
C SER A 24 -40.20 -0.45 -9.63
N GLY A 25 -40.60 0.57 -8.86
CA GLY A 25 -41.61 0.41 -7.81
C GLY A 25 -41.67 1.53 -6.77
N PHE A 26 -42.70 2.37 -6.86
CA PHE A 26 -43.00 3.53 -6.02
C PHE A 26 -43.92 3.15 -4.83
N ALA A 27 -43.88 3.97 -3.78
CA ALA A 27 -44.84 4.13 -2.66
C ALA A 27 -44.72 3.25 -1.39
N GLY A 28 -44.61 3.94 -0.24
CA GLY A 28 -44.98 3.39 1.07
C GLY A 28 -44.15 3.90 2.24
N VAL A 29 -44.55 5.02 2.85
CA VAL A 29 -44.04 5.47 4.16
C VAL A 29 -44.75 4.68 5.26
N HIS A 30 -44.00 3.95 6.09
CA HIS A 30 -44.50 3.35 7.34
C HIS A 30 -43.44 3.45 8.46
N PRO A 31 -43.88 3.56 9.73
CA PRO A 31 -43.06 4.03 10.84
C PRO A 31 -42.04 2.97 11.31
N VAL A 32 -40.82 3.43 11.59
CA VAL A 32 -39.71 2.60 12.06
C VAL A 32 -39.81 2.42 13.57
N ASN A 33 -40.33 1.27 14.00
CA ASN A 33 -40.02 0.74 15.33
C ASN A 33 -40.02 -0.80 15.28
N GLN A 34 -38.89 -1.38 14.89
CA GLN A 34 -38.64 -2.80 15.05
C GLN A 34 -37.18 -3.04 15.41
N VAL A 35 -37.00 -3.62 16.60
CA VAL A 35 -35.74 -4.04 17.20
C VAL A 35 -34.98 -4.94 16.22
N ARG A 36 -33.76 -4.55 15.84
CA ARG A 36 -32.87 -5.37 15.00
C ARG A 36 -32.48 -6.64 15.74
N THR A 37 -33.11 -7.76 15.40
CA THR A 37 -32.63 -9.09 15.75
C THR A 37 -31.34 -9.36 14.96
N PHE A 38 -30.28 -9.78 15.66
CA PHE A 38 -29.03 -10.19 15.04
C PHE A 38 -29.26 -11.42 14.16
N MET A 39 -29.03 -11.29 12.84
CA MET A 39 -28.96 -12.43 11.95
C MET A 39 -27.61 -13.15 12.15
N PRO A 40 -27.57 -14.50 12.15
CA PRO A 40 -26.31 -15.23 12.21
C PRO A 40 -25.55 -15.01 10.89
N VAL A 41 -24.24 -14.75 11.00
CA VAL A 41 -23.32 -14.64 9.86
C VAL A 41 -23.25 -16.01 9.18
N THR A 42 -23.97 -16.17 8.08
CA THR A 42 -23.78 -17.31 7.19
C THR A 42 -22.37 -17.19 6.59
N SER A 43 -21.49 -18.13 6.98
CA SER A 43 -20.15 -18.32 6.43
C SER A 43 -20.20 -18.33 4.91
N LEU A 44 -19.81 -17.22 4.27
CA LEU A 44 -19.48 -17.19 2.84
C LEU A 44 -18.32 -18.17 2.63
N LYS A 45 -18.58 -19.24 1.89
CA LYS A 45 -17.52 -20.14 1.41
C LYS A 45 -16.67 -19.35 0.42
N MET A 46 -15.55 -18.82 0.88
CA MET A 46 -14.47 -18.35 0.01
C MET A 46 -14.05 -19.54 -0.87
N SER A 47 -14.11 -19.39 -2.19
CA SER A 47 -13.68 -20.43 -3.11
C SER A 47 -12.18 -20.68 -2.91
N ALA A 48 -11.80 -21.89 -2.47
CA ALA A 48 -10.42 -22.25 -2.12
C ALA A 48 -9.38 -22.02 -3.24
N ALA A 49 -9.83 -21.93 -4.51
CA ALA A 49 -8.96 -21.63 -5.64
C ALA A 49 -8.51 -20.15 -5.68
N VAL A 50 -9.42 -19.21 -5.38
CA VAL A 50 -9.11 -17.76 -5.37
C VAL A 50 -8.18 -17.41 -4.20
N ASP A 51 -8.35 -18.07 -3.06
CA ASP A 51 -7.48 -17.92 -1.88
C ASP A 51 -6.04 -18.41 -2.13
N THR A 52 -5.90 -19.48 -2.91
CA THR A 52 -4.58 -20.06 -3.23
C THR A 52 -3.77 -19.16 -4.16
N ASP A 53 -4.41 -18.60 -5.20
CA ASP A 53 -3.74 -17.71 -6.16
C ASP A 53 -3.27 -16.41 -5.50
N THR A 54 -4.10 -15.81 -4.64
CA THR A 54 -3.71 -14.63 -3.87
C THR A 54 -2.53 -14.94 -2.93
N LYS A 55 -2.55 -16.08 -2.25
CA LYS A 55 -1.45 -16.48 -1.37
C LYS A 55 -0.13 -16.66 -2.14
N VAL A 56 -0.18 -17.27 -3.33
CA VAL A 56 1.00 -17.41 -4.20
C VAL A 56 1.51 -16.05 -4.69
N ALA A 57 0.62 -15.13 -5.05
CA ALA A 57 0.99 -13.77 -5.45
C ALA A 57 1.67 -13.01 -4.31
N LEU A 58 1.12 -13.06 -3.09
CA LEU A 58 1.69 -12.42 -1.90
C LEU A 58 3.05 -13.03 -1.53
N GLN A 59 3.20 -14.35 -1.65
CA GLN A 59 4.48 -15.01 -1.40
C GLN A 59 5.54 -14.62 -2.43
N THR A 60 5.15 -14.48 -3.70
CA THR A 60 6.03 -13.98 -4.78
C THR A 60 6.48 -12.56 -4.47
N ALA A 61 5.55 -11.66 -4.14
CA ALA A 61 5.86 -10.28 -3.79
C ALA A 61 6.79 -10.18 -2.56
N ALA A 62 6.58 -11.02 -1.53
CA ALA A 62 7.46 -11.09 -0.37
C ALA A 62 8.89 -11.51 -0.76
N ASN A 63 9.03 -12.48 -1.67
CA ASN A 63 10.34 -12.91 -2.15
C ASN A 63 11.03 -11.86 -3.04
N GLU A 64 10.28 -11.13 -3.85
CA GLU A 64 10.80 -10.00 -4.62
C GLU A 64 11.31 -8.90 -3.69
N ALA A 65 10.53 -8.51 -2.68
CA ALA A 65 10.94 -7.52 -1.69
C ALA A 65 12.23 -7.95 -0.94
N ARG A 66 12.38 -9.24 -0.63
CA ARG A 66 13.63 -9.79 -0.08
C ARG A 66 14.80 -9.62 -1.03
N GLY A 67 14.62 -9.98 -2.30
CA GLY A 67 15.65 -9.83 -3.32
C GLY A 67 16.12 -8.38 -3.44
N LEU A 68 15.16 -7.45 -3.57
CA LEU A 68 15.44 -6.01 -3.62
C LEU A 68 16.21 -5.54 -2.38
N ALA A 69 15.79 -5.93 -1.19
CA ALA A 69 16.48 -5.55 0.05
C ALA A 69 17.92 -6.13 0.11
N MET A 70 18.10 -7.41 -0.23
CA MET A 70 19.42 -8.05 -0.24
C MET A 70 20.37 -7.36 -1.22
N ASP A 71 19.92 -7.16 -2.45
CA ASP A 71 20.73 -6.61 -3.53
C ASP A 71 21.12 -5.15 -3.25
N SER A 72 20.16 -4.32 -2.83
CA SER A 72 20.42 -2.92 -2.49
C SER A 72 21.37 -2.76 -1.30
N ILE A 73 21.18 -3.54 -0.23
CA ILE A 73 22.05 -3.49 0.95
C ILE A 73 23.46 -3.98 0.60
N ALA A 74 23.57 -5.04 -0.20
CA ALA A 74 24.85 -5.58 -0.65
C ALA A 74 25.60 -4.58 -1.53
N ALA A 75 24.91 -3.95 -2.50
CA ALA A 75 25.47 -2.91 -3.37
C ALA A 75 25.99 -1.71 -2.58
N ALA A 76 25.22 -1.25 -1.58
CA ALA A 76 25.60 -0.14 -0.71
C ALA A 76 26.71 -0.49 0.30
N LYS A 77 26.99 -1.78 0.52
CA LYS A 77 27.88 -2.29 1.60
C LYS A 77 27.52 -1.76 2.98
N SER A 78 26.25 -1.41 3.18
CA SER A 78 25.72 -0.76 4.38
C SER A 78 24.21 -0.93 4.44
N GLY A 79 23.66 -1.29 5.59
CA GLY A 79 22.22 -1.37 5.81
C GLY A 79 21.83 -2.44 6.83
N HIS A 80 20.53 -2.55 7.11
CA HIS A 80 19.99 -3.53 8.05
C HIS A 80 19.11 -4.55 7.32
N MET A 81 19.61 -5.78 7.22
CA MET A 81 18.97 -6.83 6.42
C MET A 81 17.86 -7.58 7.19
N GLY A 82 17.97 -7.69 8.51
CA GLY A 82 17.07 -8.54 9.31
C GLY A 82 15.59 -8.17 9.18
N LEU A 83 15.25 -6.88 9.38
CA LEU A 83 13.86 -6.43 9.33
C LEU A 83 13.23 -6.58 7.93
N PRO A 84 13.83 -6.08 6.83
CA PRO A 84 13.25 -6.25 5.49
C PRO A 84 12.96 -7.71 5.12
N LEU A 85 13.83 -8.65 5.51
CA LEU A 85 13.65 -10.07 5.22
C LEU A 85 12.62 -10.74 6.12
N GLY A 86 12.64 -10.41 7.41
CA GLY A 86 11.78 -11.03 8.42
C GLY A 86 10.34 -10.53 8.39
N ALA A 87 10.11 -9.31 7.90
CA ALA A 87 8.78 -8.71 7.80
C ALA A 87 8.18 -8.75 6.39
N ALA A 88 8.81 -9.41 5.42
CA ALA A 88 8.39 -9.36 4.01
C ALA A 88 6.92 -9.80 3.81
N GLU A 89 6.45 -10.84 4.49
CA GLU A 89 5.04 -11.28 4.42
C GLU A 89 4.07 -10.22 4.96
N ILE A 90 4.48 -9.48 5.99
CA ILE A 90 3.68 -8.37 6.54
C ILE A 90 3.54 -7.29 5.47
N GLY A 91 4.64 -6.90 4.83
CA GLY A 91 4.63 -5.91 3.76
C GLY A 91 3.79 -6.35 2.56
N ALA A 92 3.92 -7.61 2.13
CA ALA A 92 3.10 -8.17 1.04
C ALA A 92 1.61 -8.06 1.37
N THR A 93 1.22 -8.43 2.59
CA THR A 93 -0.18 -8.37 3.02
C THR A 93 -0.68 -6.93 3.11
N LEU A 94 0.11 -6.02 3.68
CA LEU A 94 -0.25 -4.61 3.81
C LEU A 94 -0.41 -3.94 2.44
N TYR A 95 0.62 -3.98 1.60
CA TYR A 95 0.62 -3.28 0.29
C TYR A 95 -0.16 -4.01 -0.80
N GLY A 96 -0.26 -5.34 -0.73
CA GLY A 96 -0.91 -6.16 -1.75
C GLY A 96 -2.38 -6.49 -1.45
N SER A 97 -2.89 -6.22 -0.24
CA SER A 97 -4.25 -6.65 0.12
C SER A 97 -5.01 -5.74 1.09
N ILE A 98 -4.35 -5.10 2.07
CA ILE A 98 -5.06 -4.38 3.13
C ILE A 98 -5.14 -2.87 2.86
N MET A 99 -4.01 -2.24 2.55
CA MET A 99 -3.94 -0.79 2.50
C MET A 99 -4.64 -0.22 1.27
N GLN A 100 -5.39 0.85 1.49
CA GLN A 100 -5.94 1.70 0.44
C GLN A 100 -4.96 2.83 0.14
N TYR A 101 -4.35 2.81 -1.04
CA TYR A 101 -3.47 3.87 -1.49
C TYR A 101 -3.52 4.01 -3.00
N ASN A 102 -3.05 5.16 -3.50
CA ASN A 102 -2.84 5.38 -4.92
C ASN A 102 -1.40 5.81 -5.13
N ALA A 103 -0.57 4.93 -5.67
CA ALA A 103 0.84 5.20 -5.89
C ALA A 103 1.11 6.35 -6.88
N LYS A 104 0.14 6.64 -7.77
CA LYS A 104 0.19 7.77 -8.71
C LYS A 104 -0.26 9.09 -8.08
N ASP A 105 -0.97 9.02 -6.96
CA ASP A 105 -1.34 10.18 -6.15
C ASP A 105 -0.96 9.94 -4.67
N PRO A 106 0.34 10.01 -4.33
CA PRO A 106 0.82 9.87 -2.96
C PRO A 106 0.29 10.96 -2.01
N GLN A 107 -0.41 11.98 -2.51
CA GLN A 107 -1.00 13.06 -1.71
C GLN A 107 -2.51 12.90 -1.52
N TRP A 108 -3.12 11.84 -2.09
CA TRP A 108 -4.53 11.53 -1.89
C TRP A 108 -4.88 11.56 -0.40
N MET A 109 -5.83 12.42 -0.03
CA MET A 109 -6.07 12.76 1.37
C MET A 109 -6.50 11.55 2.20
N ASN A 110 -7.43 10.74 1.67
CA ASN A 110 -8.06 9.60 2.35
C ASN A 110 -7.33 8.26 2.12
N ARG A 111 -6.04 8.26 1.79
CA ARG A 111 -5.23 7.02 1.74
C ARG A 111 -4.89 6.52 3.14
N ASP A 112 -4.66 5.23 3.29
CA ASP A 112 -3.99 4.67 4.45
C ASP A 112 -2.56 5.18 4.57
N ARG A 113 -2.12 5.43 5.81
CA ARG A 113 -0.79 5.96 6.14
C ARG A 113 0.06 4.86 6.76
N PHE A 114 1.11 4.43 6.05
CA PHE A 114 2.09 3.50 6.60
C PHE A 114 3.29 4.24 7.18
N ILE A 115 3.67 3.89 8.41
CA ILE A 115 4.82 4.46 9.10
C ILE A 115 5.76 3.35 9.58
N LEU A 116 6.96 3.32 9.03
CA LEU A 116 8.01 2.43 9.49
C LEU A 116 8.71 3.01 10.72
N SER A 117 8.18 2.78 11.92
CA SER A 117 8.82 3.32 13.13
C SER A 117 10.22 2.76 13.40
N ALA A 118 10.48 1.52 12.95
CA ALA A 118 11.81 0.91 12.98
C ALA A 118 12.62 1.33 11.74
N GLY A 119 12.89 2.63 11.62
CA GLY A 119 13.43 3.25 10.39
C GLY A 119 14.77 2.68 9.92
N HIS A 120 15.52 1.97 10.76
CA HIS A 120 16.78 1.33 10.37
C HIS A 120 16.59 0.28 9.26
N GLY A 121 15.40 -0.34 9.20
CA GLY A 121 15.01 -1.29 8.16
C GLY A 121 14.47 -0.63 6.89
N SER A 122 15.02 0.52 6.47
CA SER A 122 14.47 1.37 5.41
C SER A 122 14.25 0.67 4.07
N MET A 123 15.08 -0.32 3.72
CA MET A 123 14.84 -1.13 2.51
C MET A 123 13.52 -1.90 2.53
N PHE A 124 12.93 -2.16 3.71
CA PHE A 124 11.56 -2.68 3.78
C PHE A 124 10.60 -1.75 3.04
N ILE A 125 10.57 -0.47 3.44
CA ILE A 125 9.60 0.47 2.87
C ILE A 125 9.93 0.81 1.42
N TYR A 126 11.21 0.96 1.07
CA TYR A 126 11.59 1.27 -0.32
C TYR A 126 11.24 0.14 -1.30
N SER A 127 11.44 -1.13 -0.90
CA SER A 127 11.01 -2.27 -1.71
C SER A 127 9.50 -2.24 -1.97
N TRP A 128 8.69 -1.97 -0.94
CA TRP A 128 7.23 -1.92 -1.10
C TRP A 128 6.75 -0.72 -1.90
N LEU A 129 7.34 0.46 -1.72
CA LEU A 129 7.01 1.63 -2.54
C LEU A 129 7.33 1.37 -4.02
N ASN A 130 8.47 0.74 -4.33
CA ASN A 130 8.81 0.35 -5.69
C ASN A 130 7.82 -0.67 -6.28
N ILE A 131 7.54 -1.77 -5.56
CA ILE A 131 6.61 -2.82 -6.00
C ILE A 131 5.19 -2.26 -6.18
N ALA A 132 4.76 -1.39 -5.28
CA ALA A 132 3.45 -0.73 -5.31
C ALA A 132 3.30 0.30 -6.45
N GLY A 133 4.39 0.60 -7.18
CA GLY A 133 4.39 1.48 -8.34
C GLY A 133 4.43 2.96 -8.00
N TYR A 134 4.96 3.33 -6.83
CA TYR A 134 5.29 4.73 -6.55
C TYR A 134 6.37 5.20 -7.52
N GLU A 135 6.52 6.52 -7.66
CA GLU A 135 7.62 7.12 -8.42
C GLU A 135 8.96 6.97 -7.67
N LEU A 136 9.37 5.71 -7.48
CA LEU A 136 10.63 5.28 -6.87
C LEU A 136 11.21 4.16 -7.75
N PRO A 137 11.93 4.53 -8.83
CA PRO A 137 12.37 3.57 -9.84
C PRO A 137 13.45 2.62 -9.31
N MET A 138 13.68 1.52 -10.01
CA MET A 138 14.67 0.50 -9.63
C MET A 138 16.09 1.06 -9.47
N GLU A 139 16.46 2.09 -10.24
CA GLU A 139 17.77 2.74 -10.13
C GLU A 139 17.98 3.40 -8.76
N GLU A 140 16.92 3.92 -8.14
CA GLU A 140 17.00 4.47 -6.79
C GLU A 140 17.23 3.39 -5.74
N LEU A 141 16.68 2.18 -5.93
CA LEU A 141 16.99 1.06 -5.06
C LEU A 141 18.46 0.63 -5.18
N LYS A 142 19.05 0.69 -6.38
CA LYS A 142 20.49 0.44 -6.58
C LYS A 142 21.35 1.53 -5.94
N ASN A 143 20.85 2.77 -5.91
CA ASN A 143 21.49 3.92 -5.26
C ASN A 143 21.21 4.00 -3.76
N PHE A 144 20.80 2.91 -3.11
CA PHE A 144 20.58 2.87 -1.66
C PHE A 144 21.76 3.46 -0.89
N ARG A 145 21.47 4.42 0.00
CA ARG A 145 22.43 5.16 0.83
C ARG A 145 23.48 5.95 0.06
N GLN A 146 23.28 6.20 -1.22
CA GLN A 146 24.14 7.08 -2.00
C GLN A 146 23.69 8.53 -1.88
N HIS A 147 24.63 9.45 -2.10
CA HIS A 147 24.37 10.89 -2.05
C HIS A 147 23.30 11.28 -3.08
N HIS A 148 22.33 12.11 -2.67
CA HIS A 148 21.17 12.54 -3.47
C HIS A 148 20.24 11.42 -3.96
N SER A 149 20.35 10.20 -3.43
CA SER A 149 19.36 9.15 -3.72
C SER A 149 18.00 9.45 -3.07
N MET A 150 16.96 8.86 -3.66
CA MET A 150 15.61 8.77 -3.10
C MET A 150 15.51 7.60 -2.09
N THR A 151 16.63 7.02 -1.67
CA THR A 151 16.67 5.84 -0.77
C THR A 151 17.74 6.01 0.33
N PRO A 152 17.59 7.02 1.20
CA PRO A 152 18.54 7.28 2.29
C PRO A 152 18.61 6.15 3.31
N GLY A 153 19.55 6.27 4.24
CA GLY A 153 19.80 5.22 5.24
C GLY A 153 18.64 4.95 6.19
N HIS A 154 17.76 5.93 6.38
CA HIS A 154 16.50 5.86 7.10
C HIS A 154 15.41 6.56 6.26
N PRO A 155 14.11 6.23 6.39
CA PRO A 155 13.07 6.94 5.67
C PRO A 155 13.06 8.42 6.03
N GLU A 156 13.07 9.28 5.01
CA GLU A 156 13.02 10.73 5.15
C GLU A 156 11.77 11.25 4.45
N PHE A 157 11.03 12.12 5.13
CA PHE A 157 9.87 12.78 4.54
C PHE A 157 10.32 13.70 3.39
N PRO A 158 9.61 13.72 2.24
CA PRO A 158 9.96 14.56 1.11
C PRO A 158 10.17 16.03 1.48
N ASN A 159 11.23 16.62 0.94
CA ASN A 159 11.59 18.02 1.07
C ASN A 159 12.20 18.54 -0.25
N SER A 160 12.83 19.71 -0.24
CA SER A 160 13.41 20.32 -1.44
C SER A 160 14.67 19.62 -1.99
N GLU A 161 15.35 18.82 -1.18
CA GLU A 161 16.63 18.18 -1.53
C GLU A 161 16.51 16.66 -1.71
N HIS A 162 15.46 16.07 -1.15
CA HIS A 162 15.21 14.64 -1.15
C HIS A 162 13.71 14.39 -1.34
N ASN A 163 13.35 13.47 -2.22
CA ASN A 163 11.98 13.11 -2.48
C ASN A 163 11.84 11.59 -2.47
N THR A 164 11.11 11.02 -1.52
CA THR A 164 10.67 9.62 -1.57
C THR A 164 9.14 9.57 -1.50
N PRO A 165 8.45 9.46 -2.64
CA PRO A 165 7.00 9.39 -2.65
C PRO A 165 6.48 8.22 -1.81
N GLY A 166 5.51 8.49 -0.93
CA GLY A 166 4.91 7.49 -0.04
C GLY A 166 5.60 7.29 1.31
N VAL A 167 6.71 7.99 1.60
CA VAL A 167 7.25 8.09 2.96
C VAL A 167 6.51 9.17 3.73
N GLU A 168 5.75 8.77 4.75
CA GLU A 168 4.84 9.67 5.49
C GLU A 168 5.52 10.49 6.58
N CYS A 169 6.66 10.04 7.12
CA CYS A 169 7.44 10.81 8.09
C CYS A 169 8.91 10.37 8.11
N THR A 170 9.78 11.29 8.53
CA THR A 170 11.18 10.97 8.81
C THR A 170 11.27 10.12 10.07
N THR A 171 11.91 8.96 9.97
CA THR A 171 12.13 8.02 11.09
C THR A 171 13.61 7.65 11.19
N GLY A 172 13.99 6.91 12.23
CA GLY A 172 15.38 6.55 12.51
C GLY A 172 15.65 6.56 14.02
N PRO A 173 15.45 7.71 14.70
CA PRO A 173 15.34 7.74 16.15
C PRO A 173 14.17 6.88 16.61
N LEU A 174 14.45 5.82 17.35
CA LEU A 174 13.45 4.83 17.75
C LEU A 174 12.34 5.49 18.60
N GLY A 175 11.10 5.03 18.38
CA GLY A 175 9.90 5.52 19.07
C GLY A 175 9.18 6.67 18.36
N GLN A 176 9.89 7.50 17.58
CA GLN A 176 9.26 8.68 16.96
C GLN A 176 8.22 8.32 15.90
N GLY A 177 8.43 7.26 15.13
CA GLY A 177 7.45 6.84 14.13
C GLY A 177 6.11 6.40 14.74
N VAL A 178 6.12 5.75 15.90
CA VAL A 178 4.87 5.41 16.62
C VAL A 178 4.16 6.68 17.10
N ALA A 179 4.89 7.65 17.63
CA ALA A 179 4.31 8.93 18.03
C ALA A 179 3.68 9.67 16.83
N ASN A 180 4.36 9.67 15.67
CA ASN A 180 3.83 10.22 14.43
C ASN A 180 2.54 9.48 14.01
N ALA A 181 2.51 8.15 14.07
CA ALA A 181 1.34 7.34 13.73
C ALA A 181 0.12 7.71 14.59
N VAL A 182 0.32 7.93 15.89
CA VAL A 182 -0.73 8.43 16.79
C VAL A 182 -1.25 9.79 16.33
N GLY A 183 -0.35 10.70 15.92
CA GLY A 183 -0.73 12.01 15.37
C GLY A 183 -1.55 11.93 14.08
N PHE A 184 -1.18 11.02 13.16
CA PHE A 184 -1.95 10.77 11.94
C PHE A 184 -3.34 10.22 12.24
N ALA A 185 -3.44 9.19 13.08
CA ALA A 185 -4.73 8.61 13.48
C ALA A 185 -5.64 9.63 14.19
N LEU A 186 -5.06 10.45 15.08
CA LEU A 186 -5.81 11.54 15.73
C LEU A 186 -6.32 12.55 14.69
N SER A 187 -5.49 12.92 13.72
CA SER A 187 -5.85 13.88 12.67
C SER A 187 -6.99 13.36 11.79
N GLU A 188 -6.95 12.08 11.41
CA GLU A 188 -8.01 11.39 10.65
C GLU A 188 -9.34 11.40 11.43
N LYS A 189 -9.32 11.00 12.71
CA LYS A 189 -10.52 11.04 13.57
C LYS A 189 -11.07 12.45 13.76
N MET A 190 -10.20 13.45 13.91
CA MET A 190 -10.63 14.85 13.99
C MET A 190 -11.24 15.36 12.69
N ALA A 191 -10.69 14.95 11.53
CA ALA A 191 -11.23 15.31 10.22
C ALA A 191 -12.60 14.64 10.00
N ALA A 192 -12.71 13.34 10.27
CA ALA A 192 -13.96 12.60 10.22
C ALA A 192 -15.04 13.26 11.10
N ALA A 193 -14.72 13.59 12.37
CA ALA A 193 -15.66 14.23 13.29
C ALA A 193 -16.11 15.63 12.84
N ARG A 194 -15.27 16.35 12.08
CA ARG A 194 -15.55 17.71 11.62
C ARG A 194 -16.31 17.74 10.29
N TYR A 195 -16.02 16.82 9.39
CA TYR A 195 -16.46 16.90 7.99
C TYR A 195 -17.41 15.79 7.56
N ASN A 196 -17.43 14.64 8.24
CA ASN A 196 -18.44 13.63 7.94
C ASN A 196 -19.82 14.11 8.41
N THR A 197 -20.83 13.78 7.62
CA THR A 197 -22.24 14.03 7.94
C THR A 197 -22.98 12.70 7.97
N ALA A 198 -24.23 12.69 8.45
CA ALA A 198 -25.05 11.48 8.42
C ALA A 198 -25.26 10.94 7.00
N ASP A 199 -25.22 11.81 5.99
CA ASP A 199 -25.48 11.46 4.59
C ASP A 199 -24.18 11.19 3.80
N HIS A 200 -23.03 11.70 4.25
CA HIS A 200 -21.76 11.63 3.51
C HIS A 200 -20.57 11.33 4.43
N THR A 201 -19.89 10.21 4.17
CA THR A 201 -18.61 9.82 4.80
C THR A 201 -17.47 10.17 3.86
N ILE A 202 -16.63 11.13 4.24
CA ILE A 202 -15.50 11.64 3.44
C ILE A 202 -14.18 11.03 3.92
N PHE A 203 -14.05 10.82 5.24
CA PHE A 203 -12.89 10.21 5.88
C PHE A 203 -13.30 8.95 6.64
N ASP A 204 -12.56 7.85 6.45
CA ASP A 204 -12.80 6.55 7.08
C ASP A 204 -11.51 5.78 7.45
#